data_AF-G7H047-F1
#
_entry.id   AF-G7H047-F1
#
_cell.length_a   1.000
_cell.length_b   1.000
_cell.length_c   1.000
_cell.angle_alpha   90.00
_cell.angle_beta   90.00
_cell.angle_gamma   90.00
#
_symmetry.space_group_name_H-M   'P 1'
#
loop_
_entity.id
_entity.type
_entity.pdbx_description
1 polymer ?
#
loop_
_entity_poly.entity_id
_entity_poly.type
_entity_poly.pdbx_seq_one_letter_code
_entity_poly.pdbx_strand_id
1 'polypeptide(L)'
;MVTRVDFEALRAGTEQLEEVRDEVQQITSRLQGRLAAEGQSWGSDTPGSTHAAGYTDQDQKTMDAVENRITTLNQYVDGLTEGLQKFVGTEDTNTSRYQV
;
A
#
# COMPACT_ATOMS: atom_id res chain seq x y z
N MET A 1 22.72 -20.20 19.77
CA MET A 1 22.36 -20.14 18.34
C MET A 1 22.10 -18.67 18.04
N VAL A 2 23.04 -17.97 17.42
CA VAL A 2 22.87 -16.54 17.09
C VAL A 2 22.12 -16.49 15.78
N THR A 3 20.89 -16.00 15.80
CA THR A 3 20.12 -15.66 14.60
C THR A 3 20.81 -14.48 13.93
N ARG A 4 21.66 -14.75 12.94
CA ARG A 4 22.25 -13.73 12.09
C ARG A 4 21.18 -13.32 11.09
N VAL A 5 20.53 -12.19 11.36
CA VAL A 5 19.60 -11.58 10.41
C VAL A 5 20.43 -11.06 9.23
N ASP A 6 20.02 -11.38 8.01
CA ASP A 6 20.65 -10.87 6.78
C ASP A 6 20.07 -9.48 6.48
N PHE A 7 20.76 -8.44 6.93
CA PHE A 7 20.30 -7.06 6.85
C PHE A 7 20.23 -6.53 5.43
N GLU A 8 21.15 -6.94 4.57
CA GLU A 8 21.14 -6.52 3.17
C GLU A 8 19.95 -7.15 2.45
N ALA A 9 19.65 -8.42 2.73
CA ALA A 9 18.46 -9.07 2.21
C ALA A 9 17.16 -8.41 2.72
N LEU A 10 17.09 -8.03 4.00
CA LEU A 10 15.92 -7.35 4.55
C LEU A 10 15.75 -5.94 3.96
N ARG A 11 16.85 -5.16 3.86
CA ARG A 11 16.82 -3.81 3.28
C ARG A 11 16.40 -3.84 1.82
N ALA A 12 16.98 -4.74 1.03
CA ALA A 12 16.59 -4.93 -0.37
C ALA A 12 15.13 -5.40 -0.52
N GLY A 13 14.65 -6.23 0.40
CA GLY A 13 13.25 -6.65 0.45
C GLY A 13 12.30 -5.49 0.76
N THR A 14 12.67 -4.59 1.66
CA THR A 14 11.89 -3.38 1.96
C THR A 14 11.84 -2.42 0.78
N GLU A 15 12.98 -2.18 0.10
CA GLU A 15 13.03 -1.35 -1.12
C GLU A 15 12.09 -1.90 -2.21
N GLN A 16 12.09 -3.22 -2.44
CA GLN A 16 11.16 -3.87 -3.38
C GLN A 16 9.69 -3.73 -2.98
N LEU A 17 9.39 -3.78 -1.68
CA LEU A 17 8.03 -3.59 -1.19
C LEU A 17 7.56 -2.15 -1.34
N GLU A 18 8.45 -1.17 -1.21
CA GLU A 18 8.17 0.24 -1.50
C GLU A 18 7.86 0.46 -2.99
N GLU A 19 8.59 -0.20 -3.89
CA GLU A 19 8.29 -0.14 -5.34
C GLU A 19 6.90 -0.73 -5.66
N VAL A 20 6.58 -1.90 -5.11
CA VAL A 20 5.25 -2.53 -5.29
C VAL A 20 4.15 -1.66 -4.73
N ARG A 21 4.38 -1.02 -3.57
CA ARG A 21 3.45 -0.05 -2.98
C ARG A 21 3.14 1.08 -3.96
N ASP A 22 4.19 1.71 -4.49
CA ASP A 22 4.06 2.86 -5.38
C ASP A 22 3.34 2.49 -6.69
N GLU A 23 3.62 1.29 -7.24
CA GLU A 23 2.90 0.77 -8.41
C GLU A 23 1.40 0.56 -8.13
N VAL A 24 1.05 -0.08 -7.02
CA VAL A 24 -0.36 -0.34 -6.66
C VAL A 24 -1.11 0.99 -6.45
N GLN A 25 -0.45 1.97 -5.84
CA GLN A 25 -1.03 3.29 -5.62
C GLN A 25 -1.26 4.02 -6.95
N GLN A 26 -0.31 3.96 -7.89
CA GLN A 26 -0.50 4.50 -9.24
C GLN A 26 -1.64 3.82 -10.02
N ILE A 27 -1.73 2.49 -9.96
CA ILE A 27 -2.80 1.73 -10.62
C ILE A 27 -4.15 2.17 -10.08
N THR A 28 -4.27 2.33 -8.77
CA THR A 28 -5.52 2.73 -8.10
C THR A 28 -5.91 4.15 -8.48
N SER A 29 -4.98 5.11 -8.44
CA SER A 29 -5.25 6.48 -8.88
C SER A 29 -5.65 6.54 -10.36
N ARG A 30 -5.04 5.73 -11.23
CA ARG A 30 -5.45 5.64 -12.65
C ARG A 30 -6.85 5.06 -12.80
N LEU A 31 -7.18 4.02 -12.04
CA LEU A 31 -8.50 3.40 -12.08
C LEU A 31 -9.59 4.36 -11.60
N GLN A 32 -9.37 5.03 -10.47
CA GLN A 32 -10.26 6.08 -9.94
C GLN A 32 -10.44 7.22 -10.94
N GLY A 33 -9.34 7.68 -11.56
CA GLY A 33 -9.40 8.72 -12.58
C GLY A 33 -10.20 8.30 -13.81
N ARG A 34 -10.07 7.04 -14.25
CA ARG A 34 -10.85 6.51 -15.39
C ARG A 34 -12.33 6.34 -15.05
N LEU A 35 -12.66 5.81 -13.88
CA LEU A 35 -14.04 5.69 -13.41
C LEU A 35 -14.72 7.06 -13.27
N ALA A 36 -14.01 8.05 -12.71
CA ALA A 36 -14.51 9.41 -12.63
C ALA A 36 -14.71 10.06 -14.02
N ALA A 37 -13.83 9.76 -14.98
CA ALA A 37 -13.91 10.28 -16.35
C ALA A 37 -15.02 9.64 -17.19
N GLU A 38 -15.42 8.41 -16.90
CA GLU A 38 -16.53 7.73 -17.59
C GLU A 38 -17.91 8.36 -17.27
N GLY A 39 -18.03 9.14 -16.18
CA GLY A 39 -19.24 9.85 -15.82
C GLY A 39 -20.44 8.92 -15.54
N GLN A 40 -21.65 9.47 -15.38
CA GLN A 40 -22.86 8.65 -15.23
C GLN A 40 -23.13 7.93 -16.56
N SER A 41 -22.81 6.63 -16.63
CA SER A 41 -22.98 5.79 -17.83
C SER A 41 -24.45 5.57 -18.19
N TRP A 42 -25.35 5.94 -17.29
CA TRP A 42 -26.77 5.64 -17.34
C TRP A 42 -27.52 6.97 -17.28
N GLY A 43 -28.28 7.28 -18.32
CA GLY A 43 -29.01 8.55 -18.44
C GLY A 43 -29.90 8.85 -17.23
N SER A 44 -30.34 10.10 -17.10
CA SER A 44 -31.14 10.57 -15.96
C SER A 44 -32.61 10.08 -15.99
N ASP A 45 -32.94 9.08 -16.80
CA ASP A 45 -34.28 8.51 -16.87
C ASP A 45 -34.50 7.49 -15.73
N THR A 46 -35.77 7.21 -15.41
CA THR A 46 -36.12 6.30 -14.31
C THR A 46 -35.48 4.90 -14.45
N PRO A 47 -35.41 4.30 -15.66
CA PRO A 47 -34.69 3.05 -15.86
C PRO A 47 -33.18 3.18 -15.64
N GLY A 48 -32.54 4.23 -16.17
CA GLY A 48 -31.11 4.49 -16.02
C GLY A 48 -30.70 4.72 -14.56
N SER A 49 -31.48 5.50 -13.81
CA SER A 49 -31.22 5.75 -12.38
C SER A 49 -31.40 4.50 -11.50
N THR A 50 -32.38 3.64 -11.80
CA THR A 50 -32.60 2.39 -11.07
C THR A 50 -31.49 1.36 -11.36
N HIS A 51 -31.02 1.30 -12.61
CA HIS A 51 -29.93 0.40 -13.00
C HIS A 51 -28.57 0.87 -12.48
N ALA A 52 -28.35 2.20 -12.45
CA ALA A 52 -27.12 2.80 -11.94
C ALA A 52 -26.90 2.50 -10.45
N ALA A 53 -27.95 2.55 -9.62
CA ALA A 53 -27.85 2.42 -8.17
C ALA A 53 -27.07 1.15 -7.72
N GLY A 54 -27.33 -0.01 -8.36
CA GLY A 54 -26.63 -1.24 -8.01
C GLY A 54 -25.16 -1.28 -8.46
N TYR A 55 -24.83 -0.62 -9.57
CA TYR A 55 -23.47 -0.56 -10.10
C TYR A 55 -22.62 0.46 -9.34
N THR A 56 -23.12 1.67 -9.11
CA THR A 56 -22.38 2.71 -8.37
C THR A 56 -22.05 2.26 -6.94
N ASP A 57 -22.95 1.55 -6.27
CA ASP A 57 -22.69 1.01 -4.93
C ASP A 57 -21.61 -0.06 -4.94
N GLN A 58 -21.56 -0.90 -5.98
CA GLN A 58 -20.59 -1.97 -6.10
C GLN A 58 -19.21 -1.45 -6.53
N ASP A 59 -19.17 -0.45 -7.40
CA ASP A 59 -17.95 0.24 -7.79
C ASP A 59 -17.32 0.94 -6.58
N GLN A 60 -18.13 1.69 -5.81
CA GLN A 60 -17.67 2.35 -4.59
C GLN A 60 -17.11 1.32 -3.58
N LYS A 61 -17.85 0.24 -3.30
CA LYS A 61 -17.38 -0.84 -2.40
C LYS A 61 -16.08 -1.47 -2.87
N THR A 62 -15.91 -1.63 -4.17
CA THR A 62 -14.68 -2.20 -4.75
C THR A 62 -13.51 -1.22 -4.56
N MET A 63 -13.74 0.07 -4.76
CA MET A 63 -12.72 1.11 -4.54
C MET A 63 -12.33 1.21 -3.07
N ASP A 64 -13.31 1.25 -2.17
CA ASP A 64 -13.06 1.29 -0.73
C ASP A 64 -12.28 0.03 -0.27
N ALA A 65 -12.57 -1.14 -0.86
CA ALA A 65 -11.84 -2.38 -0.56
C ALA A 65 -10.38 -2.34 -1.06
N VAL A 66 -10.13 -1.74 -2.23
CA VAL A 66 -8.77 -1.56 -2.77
C VAL A 66 -7.98 -0.56 -1.91
N GLU A 67 -8.58 0.57 -1.54
CA GLU A 67 -7.95 1.56 -0.66
C GLU A 67 -7.58 1.00 0.72
N ASN A 68 -8.47 0.18 1.31
CA ASN A 68 -8.17 -0.50 2.58
C ASN A 68 -6.99 -1.47 2.46
N ARG A 69 -6.87 -2.19 1.34
CA ARG A 69 -5.74 -3.09 1.11
C ARG A 69 -4.43 -2.33 0.93
N ILE A 70 -4.45 -1.21 0.23
CA ILE A 70 -3.28 -0.32 0.06
C ILE A 70 -2.85 0.24 1.41
N THR A 71 -3.81 0.74 2.20
CA THR A 71 -3.54 1.24 3.54
C THR A 71 -2.89 0.17 4.41
N THR A 72 -3.38 -1.06 4.34
CA THR A 72 -2.79 -2.21 5.05
C THR A 72 -1.37 -2.49 4.58
N LEU A 73 -1.13 -2.51 3.27
CA LEU A 73 0.21 -2.70 2.70
C LEU A 73 1.18 -1.61 3.15
N ASN A 74 0.76 -0.34 3.15
CA ASN A 74 1.56 0.79 3.64
C ASN A 74 1.99 0.58 5.09
N GLN A 75 1.05 0.21 5.96
CA GLN A 75 1.34 -0.04 7.38
C GLN A 75 2.35 -1.18 7.58
N TYR A 76 2.29 -2.22 6.75
CA TYR A 76 3.27 -3.31 6.79
C TYR A 76 4.67 -2.85 6.37
N VAL A 77 4.78 -2.08 5.29
CA VAL A 77 6.05 -1.53 4.81
C VAL A 77 6.65 -0.58 5.84
N ASP A 78 5.85 0.35 6.36
CA ASP A 78 6.29 1.31 7.39
C ASP A 78 6.80 0.58 8.64
N GLY A 79 6.08 -0.45 9.09
CA GLY A 79 6.50 -1.26 10.24
C GLY A 79 7.81 -2.02 10.02
N LEU A 80 8.06 -2.52 8.81
CA LEU A 80 9.32 -3.17 8.45
C LEU A 80 10.47 -2.16 8.40
N THR A 81 10.24 -1.01 7.77
CA THR A 81 11.22 0.08 7.67
C THR A 81 11.59 0.62 9.05
N GLU A 82 10.61 0.89 9.92
CA GLU A 82 10.86 1.31 11.30
C GLU A 82 11.62 0.26 12.11
N GLY A 83 11.24 -1.02 11.96
CA GLY A 83 11.91 -2.14 12.63
C GLY A 83 13.38 -2.23 12.24
N LEU A 84 13.66 -2.08 10.94
CA LEU A 84 15.02 -2.04 10.41
C LEU A 84 15.82 -0.83 10.94
N GLN A 85 15.24 0.37 10.93
CA GLN A 85 15.91 1.57 11.44
C GLN A 85 16.25 1.45 12.93
N LYS A 86 15.31 0.97 13.75
CA LYS A 86 15.54 0.74 15.20
C LYS A 86 16.64 -0.29 15.43
N PHE A 87 16.66 -1.35 14.63
CA PHE A 87 17.68 -2.38 14.74
C PHE A 87 19.07 -1.85 14.36
N VAL A 88 19.20 -1.18 13.20
CA VAL A 88 20.47 -0.59 12.74
C VAL A 88 21.01 0.43 13.75
N GLY A 89 20.15 1.32 14.26
CA GLY A 89 20.55 2.27 15.29
C GLY A 89 21.02 1.58 16.58
N THR A 90 20.45 0.43 16.91
CA THR A 90 20.88 -0.38 18.07
C THR A 90 22.21 -1.08 17.81
N GLU A 91 22.46 -1.60 16.60
CA GLU A 91 23.75 -2.19 16.24
C GLU A 91 24.89 -1.16 16.17
N ASP A 92 24.67 0.02 15.59
CA ASP A 92 25.67 1.09 15.60
C ASP A 92 26.01 1.55 17.03
N THR A 93 24.99 1.66 17.88
CA THR A 93 25.17 1.99 19.30
C THR A 93 25.90 0.88 20.05
N ASN A 94 25.63 -0.39 19.76
CA ASN A 94 26.33 -1.50 20.40
C ASN A 94 27.78 -1.62 19.90
N THR A 95 28.02 -1.45 18.61
CA THR A 95 29.35 -1.57 17.99
C THR A 95 30.28 -0.47 18.49
N SER A 96 29.79 0.77 18.64
CA SER A 96 30.54 1.87 19.26
C SER A 96 30.80 1.69 20.76
N ARG A 97 30.00 0.86 21.46
CA ARG A 97 30.15 0.57 22.89
C ARG A 97 31.11 -0.59 23.19
N TYR A 98 31.34 -1.49 22.21
CA TYR A 98 32.19 -2.67 22.36
C TYR A 98 33.53 -2.58 21.58
N GLN A 99 33.85 -1.43 20.98
CA GLN A 99 35.25 -1.12 20.60
C GLN A 99 36.05 -0.73 21.86
N VAL A 100 36.47 -1.74 22.62
CA VAL A 100 37.58 -1.69 23.60
C VAL A 100 38.55 -2.81 23.26
#